data_AF-A0A2D7H2Y2-F1
#
_entry.id   AF-A0A2D7H2Y2-F1
#
_cell.length_a   1.000
_cell.length_b   1.000
_cell.length_c   1.000
_cell.angle_alpha   90.00
_cell.angle_beta   90.00
_cell.angle_gamma   90.00
#
_symmetry.space_group_name_H-M   'P 1'
#
loop_
_entity.id
_entity.type
_entity.pdbx_description
1 polymer ?
#
loop_
_entity_poly.entity_id
_entity_poly.type
_entity_poly.pdbx_seq_one_letter_code
_entity_poly.pdbx_strand_id
1 'polypeptide(L)'
;MILVLLACVLSQSSAPAIQWGGAHSGVERVRIQLVTDAEMLENAWRLTHGDSIDGLPKVNFGRCRLVLACRGREMGVQRVAATGVDHSGLEILLTIDASYSRESREQAMQETTAWGLFMIPLTPERVRVRRNASEDLGGEPQWETVAVLEPDDRRSRERVASRRPELSSSPEMLRAYEEHLEANRRPFTMKLQGPPSYFVSHDYDKRWVRAIRSGIDVTRDYLGNYGPVQVYIVGQQNEELSDPAHRNEIAEAFCNIHNAGSDRPIEDCLADDGNEMARKAVEGASEAFMTAAFDSDPPVAELVFINAHTMGGEETMPVLGIHEYVHVYQKSFEFTPTWMMEGAAVLLASHLGAKHGWGDFKQAMEWCARHLEEVEDLEYTIRDMEEIETASPDVARWHHELAYEAGPWAVAFAISRSPSRSIGQHYRSFYPLVDKVGWQAALCEYSGMENIDAFYSGFESFMQRPLADRLAVLDALKD
;
A
#
# COMPACT_ATOMS: atom_id res chain seq x y z
N MET A 1 29.63 16.25 11.73
CA MET A 1 29.32 14.82 11.96
C MET A 1 27.86 14.77 12.35
N ILE A 2 26.99 14.76 11.33
CA ILE A 2 25.54 14.90 11.48
C ILE A 2 24.96 13.49 11.36
N LEU A 3 24.42 13.00 12.47
CA LEU A 3 23.64 11.77 12.56
C LEU A 3 22.27 12.07 11.93
N VAL A 4 21.96 11.46 10.79
CA VAL A 4 20.59 11.44 10.25
C VAL A 4 19.97 10.13 10.72
N LEU A 5 19.26 10.18 11.84
CA LEU A 5 18.39 9.10 12.29
C LEU A 5 17.06 9.24 11.54
N LEU A 6 16.85 8.42 10.50
CA LEU A 6 15.51 8.16 9.99
C LEU A 6 14.88 7.11 10.93
N ALA A 7 14.24 7.59 11.98
CA ALA A 7 13.47 6.73 12.88
C ALA A 7 12.04 6.58 12.32
N CYS A 8 11.81 5.59 11.46
CA CYS A 8 10.46 5.07 11.25
C CYS A 8 10.14 4.13 12.41
N VAL A 9 9.37 4.65 13.37
CA VAL A 9 8.81 3.86 14.47
C VAL A 9 7.85 2.84 13.86
N LEU A 10 8.26 1.57 13.87
CA LEU A 10 7.37 0.43 13.62
C LEU A 10 6.30 0.42 14.70
N SER A 11 5.11 0.89 14.34
CA SER A 11 3.92 0.86 15.16
C SER A 11 2.80 0.21 14.37
N GLN A 12 2.42 -0.97 14.86
CA GLN A 12 1.06 -1.48 14.99
C GLN A 12 0.50 -2.43 13.93
N SER A 13 -0.11 -3.49 14.48
CA SER A 13 -0.95 -4.48 13.84
C SER A 13 -2.00 -3.81 12.95
N SER A 14 -2.02 -4.15 11.68
CA SER A 14 -3.10 -3.79 10.78
C SER A 14 -4.36 -4.57 11.15
N ALA A 15 -5.37 -3.89 11.69
CA ALA A 15 -6.73 -4.36 11.54
C ALA A 15 -7.05 -4.47 10.03
N PRO A 16 -7.87 -5.44 9.59
CA PRO A 16 -8.11 -5.65 8.17
C PRO A 16 -8.79 -4.43 7.52
N ALA A 17 -8.42 -4.16 6.26
CA ALA A 17 -8.75 -2.94 5.55
C ALA A 17 -10.24 -2.74 5.25
N ILE A 18 -11.10 -3.78 5.31
CA ILE A 18 -12.54 -3.65 5.05
C ILE A 18 -13.33 -4.65 5.90
N GLN A 19 -14.29 -4.13 6.69
CA GLN A 19 -15.21 -4.92 7.52
C GLN A 19 -16.65 -4.50 7.24
N TRP A 20 -17.48 -5.44 6.79
CA TRP A 20 -18.93 -5.32 6.91
C TRP A 20 -19.39 -6.04 8.17
N GLY A 21 -20.46 -5.56 8.81
CA GLY A 21 -21.02 -6.23 9.97
C GLY A 21 -22.26 -5.52 10.48
N GLY A 22 -23.04 -6.22 11.31
CA GLY A 22 -24.26 -5.69 11.87
C GLY A 22 -24.83 -6.58 12.97
N ALA A 23 -25.87 -6.08 13.63
CA ALA A 23 -26.44 -6.71 14.82
C ALA A 23 -27.36 -7.89 14.50
N HIS A 24 -27.78 -8.04 13.24
CA HIS A 24 -28.75 -9.05 12.83
C HIS A 24 -28.29 -9.75 11.55
N SER A 25 -28.10 -11.07 11.62
CA SER A 25 -27.59 -11.89 10.51
C SER A 25 -28.51 -13.02 10.08
N GLY A 26 -29.71 -13.15 10.64
CA GLY A 26 -30.58 -14.32 10.41
C GLY A 26 -30.00 -15.67 10.90
N VAL A 27 -28.74 -15.72 11.36
CA VAL A 27 -28.06 -16.92 11.82
C VAL A 27 -28.12 -16.98 13.35
N GLU A 28 -28.89 -17.94 13.87
CA GLU A 28 -29.10 -18.08 15.33
C GLU A 28 -27.97 -18.79 16.08
N ARG A 29 -26.98 -19.34 15.36
CA ARG A 29 -25.84 -20.09 15.93
C ARG A 29 -24.50 -19.50 15.48
N VAL A 30 -23.45 -19.79 16.23
CA VAL A 30 -22.09 -19.44 15.81
C VAL A 30 -21.77 -20.09 14.46
N ARG A 31 -21.31 -19.31 13.50
CA ARG A 31 -20.90 -19.78 12.16
C ARG A 31 -19.66 -19.03 11.73
N ILE A 32 -18.61 -19.76 11.36
CA ILE A 32 -17.42 -19.19 10.75
C ILE A 32 -17.21 -19.89 9.42
N GLN A 33 -17.04 -19.12 8.35
CA GLN A 33 -16.96 -19.65 6.99
C GLN A 33 -15.97 -18.86 6.15
N LEU A 34 -15.15 -19.58 5.38
CA LEU A 34 -14.35 -18.99 4.31
C LEU A 34 -15.23 -18.82 3.06
N VAL A 35 -15.20 -17.65 2.47
CA VAL A 35 -15.90 -17.27 1.24
C VAL A 35 -14.85 -17.05 0.18
N THR A 36 -14.85 -17.92 -0.84
CA THR A 36 -13.79 -17.98 -1.85
C THR A 36 -14.24 -17.55 -3.25
N ASP A 37 -15.53 -17.28 -3.44
CA ASP A 37 -16.08 -16.88 -4.72
C ASP A 37 -17.36 -16.02 -4.55
N ALA A 38 -17.83 -15.47 -5.65
CA ALA A 38 -18.99 -14.58 -5.69
C ALA A 38 -20.31 -15.27 -5.31
N GLU A 39 -20.46 -16.56 -5.63
CA GLU A 39 -21.65 -17.33 -5.27
C GLU A 39 -21.72 -17.54 -3.76
N MET A 40 -20.59 -17.89 -3.13
CA MET A 40 -20.47 -17.99 -1.68
C MET A 40 -20.70 -16.64 -0.99
N LEU A 41 -20.26 -15.53 -1.60
CA LEU A 41 -20.49 -14.18 -1.08
C LEU A 41 -21.97 -13.80 -1.13
N GLU A 42 -22.64 -14.02 -2.26
CA GLU A 42 -24.08 -13.78 -2.36
C GLU A 42 -24.85 -14.59 -1.32
N ASN A 43 -24.49 -15.86 -1.14
CA ASN A 43 -25.08 -16.72 -0.11
C ASN A 43 -24.82 -16.21 1.31
N ALA A 44 -23.58 -15.81 1.62
CA ALA A 44 -23.22 -15.20 2.90
C ALA A 44 -23.96 -13.89 3.15
N TRP A 45 -24.19 -13.10 2.10
CA TRP A 45 -24.89 -11.83 2.17
C TRP A 45 -26.40 -12.02 2.40
N ARG A 46 -27.04 -12.91 1.64
CA ARG A 46 -28.45 -13.27 1.83
C ARG A 46 -28.71 -13.83 3.22
N LEU A 47 -27.79 -14.65 3.73
CA LEU A 47 -27.85 -15.12 5.10
C LEU A 47 -27.93 -13.93 6.06
N THR A 48 -27.00 -12.98 5.93
CA THR A 48 -26.88 -11.83 6.83
C THR A 48 -27.94 -10.74 6.64
N HIS A 49 -28.62 -10.68 5.49
CA HIS A 49 -29.56 -9.61 5.12
C HIS A 49 -30.97 -10.11 4.76
N GLY A 50 -31.38 -11.28 5.26
CA GLY A 50 -32.75 -11.78 5.13
C GLY A 50 -33.18 -12.00 3.67
N ASP A 51 -32.36 -12.73 2.92
CA ASP A 51 -32.51 -13.03 1.48
C ASP A 51 -32.34 -11.83 0.52
N SER A 52 -32.11 -10.62 1.01
CA SER A 52 -31.76 -9.47 0.17
C SER A 52 -30.32 -9.55 -0.34
N ILE A 53 -30.07 -8.96 -1.52
CA ILE A 53 -28.74 -8.71 -2.09
C ILE A 53 -28.41 -7.21 -2.18
N ASP A 54 -29.28 -6.36 -1.63
CA ASP A 54 -29.06 -4.92 -1.62
C ASP A 54 -27.79 -4.61 -0.80
N GLY A 55 -26.92 -3.76 -1.36
CA GLY A 55 -25.65 -3.40 -0.76
C GLY A 55 -24.55 -4.46 -0.85
N LEU A 56 -24.77 -5.57 -1.58
CA LEU A 56 -23.76 -6.63 -1.74
C LEU A 56 -22.46 -6.06 -2.34
N PRO A 57 -21.32 -6.17 -1.64
CA PRO A 57 -20.06 -5.60 -2.10
C PRO A 57 -19.53 -6.35 -3.32
N LYS A 58 -18.90 -5.62 -4.24
CA LYS A 58 -18.10 -6.21 -5.33
C LYS A 58 -16.73 -6.60 -4.76
N VAL A 59 -16.40 -7.88 -4.84
CA VAL A 59 -15.14 -8.42 -4.30
C VAL A 59 -14.36 -9.13 -5.40
N ASN A 60 -13.07 -8.81 -5.52
CA ASN A 60 -12.16 -9.46 -6.44
C ASN A 60 -11.54 -10.72 -5.80
N PHE A 61 -12.22 -11.85 -5.96
CA PHE A 61 -11.73 -13.15 -5.45
C PHE A 61 -10.45 -13.66 -6.09
N GLY A 62 -9.95 -13.01 -7.14
CA GLY A 62 -8.60 -13.26 -7.68
C GLY A 62 -7.48 -12.67 -6.82
N ARG A 63 -7.80 -11.76 -5.90
CA ARG A 63 -6.83 -11.07 -5.02
C ARG A 63 -7.06 -11.33 -3.53
N CYS A 64 -8.29 -11.67 -3.14
CA CYS A 64 -8.64 -11.86 -1.74
C CYS A 64 -9.65 -12.98 -1.53
N ARG A 65 -9.89 -13.30 -0.26
CA ARG A 65 -10.99 -14.13 0.20
C ARG A 65 -11.69 -13.39 1.33
N LEU A 66 -12.86 -13.87 1.74
CA LEU A 66 -13.54 -13.31 2.89
C LEU A 66 -13.73 -14.36 3.98
N VAL A 67 -13.76 -13.93 5.23
CA VAL A 67 -14.22 -14.74 6.36
C VAL A 67 -15.53 -14.15 6.85
N LEU A 68 -16.60 -14.93 6.80
CA LEU A 68 -17.84 -14.64 7.50
C LEU A 68 -17.74 -15.18 8.92
N ALA A 69 -18.05 -14.34 9.92
CA ALA A 69 -18.24 -14.77 11.30
C ALA A 69 -19.59 -14.28 11.83
N CYS A 70 -20.43 -15.20 12.28
CA CYS A 70 -21.69 -14.94 12.99
C CYS A 70 -21.57 -15.46 14.42
N ARG A 71 -22.07 -14.72 15.41
CA ARG A 71 -22.03 -15.10 16.84
C ARG A 71 -23.23 -15.93 17.29
N GLY A 72 -24.27 -16.04 16.47
CA GLY A 72 -25.56 -16.57 16.91
C GLY A 72 -26.24 -15.60 17.87
N ARG A 73 -27.24 -16.10 18.62
CA ARG A 73 -27.98 -15.28 19.58
C ARG A 73 -27.12 -14.87 20.77
N GLU A 74 -26.91 -13.57 20.94
CA GLU A 74 -26.12 -13.01 22.04
C GLU A 74 -26.64 -11.65 22.50
N MET A 75 -26.52 -11.36 23.79
CA MET A 75 -27.03 -10.13 24.40
C MET A 75 -26.02 -8.98 24.26
N GLY A 76 -26.48 -7.84 23.74
CA GLY A 76 -25.72 -6.59 23.75
C GLY A 76 -24.58 -6.48 22.73
N VAL A 77 -24.46 -7.43 21.80
CA VAL A 77 -23.41 -7.43 20.75
C VAL A 77 -23.94 -6.77 19.48
N GLN A 78 -23.27 -5.74 18.98
CA GLN A 78 -23.71 -4.98 17.81
C GLN A 78 -23.10 -5.48 16.50
N ARG A 79 -21.90 -6.04 16.54
CA ARG A 79 -21.23 -6.64 15.37
C ARG A 79 -20.08 -7.53 15.81
N VAL A 80 -19.61 -8.39 14.92
CA VAL A 80 -18.30 -9.04 15.07
C VAL A 80 -17.27 -8.14 14.41
N ALA A 81 -16.24 -7.75 15.15
CA ALA A 81 -15.15 -6.91 14.67
C ALA A 81 -13.85 -7.69 14.58
N ALA A 82 -13.02 -7.35 13.60
CA ALA A 82 -11.65 -7.84 13.57
C ALA A 82 -10.79 -6.91 14.42
N THR A 83 -10.09 -7.47 15.39
CA THR A 83 -9.21 -6.75 16.31
C THR A 83 -7.74 -6.91 15.96
N GLY A 84 -7.43 -7.79 15.01
CA GLY A 84 -6.11 -7.93 14.45
C GLY A 84 -6.08 -9.00 13.36
N VAL A 85 -5.21 -8.83 12.39
CA VAL A 85 -4.90 -9.85 11.39
C VAL A 85 -3.40 -10.02 11.37
N ASP A 86 -2.94 -11.19 11.81
CA ASP A 86 -1.53 -11.56 11.67
C ASP A 86 -1.40 -12.51 10.48
N HIS A 87 -0.24 -12.47 9.83
CA HIS A 87 0.10 -13.40 8.76
C HIS A 87 1.31 -14.21 9.19
N SER A 88 1.33 -15.48 8.82
CA SER A 88 2.53 -16.32 8.89
C SER A 88 2.73 -16.93 7.52
N GLY A 89 3.92 -17.45 7.20
CA GLY A 89 4.12 -18.16 5.93
C GLY A 89 3.19 -19.39 5.72
N LEU A 90 2.49 -19.85 6.77
CA LEU A 90 1.67 -21.07 6.74
C LEU A 90 0.17 -20.82 6.89
N GLU A 91 -0.24 -19.78 7.62
CA GLU A 91 -1.64 -19.44 7.85
C GLU A 91 -1.87 -17.95 8.14
N ILE A 92 -3.06 -17.46 7.82
CA ILE A 92 -3.58 -16.15 8.26
C ILE A 92 -4.20 -16.34 9.63
N LEU A 93 -3.82 -15.54 10.62
CA LEU A 93 -4.41 -15.53 11.95
C LEU A 93 -5.34 -14.31 12.09
N LEU A 94 -6.63 -14.54 11.85
CA LEU A 94 -7.67 -13.54 11.99
C LEU A 94 -8.16 -13.52 13.44
N THR A 95 -8.00 -12.38 14.11
CA THR A 95 -8.47 -12.15 15.47
C THR A 95 -9.78 -11.38 15.43
N ILE A 96 -10.84 -11.95 16.00
CA ILE A 96 -12.17 -11.34 16.06
C ILE A 96 -12.65 -11.16 17.49
N ASP A 97 -13.46 -10.13 17.71
CA ASP A 97 -14.12 -9.89 18.99
C ASP A 97 -15.55 -9.34 18.79
N ALA A 98 -16.35 -9.41 19.85
CA ALA A 98 -17.67 -8.80 19.92
C ALA A 98 -17.55 -7.30 20.19
N SER A 99 -18.16 -6.48 19.33
CA SER A 99 -18.31 -5.06 19.59
C SER A 99 -19.63 -4.82 20.35
N TYR A 100 -19.54 -4.29 21.57
CA TYR A 100 -20.70 -4.02 22.42
C TYR A 100 -21.20 -2.57 22.24
N SER A 101 -22.50 -2.35 22.37
CA SER A 101 -23.04 -0.98 22.37
C SER A 101 -22.53 -0.20 23.59
N ARG A 102 -22.01 1.00 23.37
CA ARG A 102 -21.68 1.96 24.43
C ARG A 102 -22.87 2.83 24.85
N GLU A 103 -24.01 2.73 24.16
CA GLU A 103 -25.19 3.54 24.40
C GLU A 103 -26.29 2.80 25.17
N SER A 104 -26.83 3.47 26.19
CA SER A 104 -27.99 3.13 27.03
C SER A 104 -28.10 1.69 27.59
N ARG A 105 -28.50 1.59 28.86
CA ARG A 105 -28.72 0.30 29.55
C ARG A 105 -29.75 -0.61 28.86
N GLU A 106 -30.61 -0.05 28.01
CA GLU A 106 -31.64 -0.77 27.26
C GLU A 106 -31.09 -1.51 26.04
N GLN A 107 -30.13 -0.95 25.29
CA GLN A 107 -29.52 -1.64 24.14
C GLN A 107 -28.60 -2.79 24.57
N ALA A 108 -27.97 -2.68 25.75
CA ALA A 108 -27.21 -3.77 26.35
C ALA A 108 -28.08 -4.99 26.71
N MET A 109 -29.41 -4.84 26.75
CA MET A 109 -30.37 -5.90 27.05
C MET A 109 -31.10 -6.43 25.81
N GLN A 110 -30.66 -6.08 24.59
CA GLN A 110 -31.23 -6.65 23.36
C GLN A 110 -30.48 -7.90 22.92
N GLU A 111 -31.24 -8.93 22.55
CA GLU A 111 -30.71 -10.14 21.90
C GLU A 111 -30.45 -9.84 20.41
N THR A 112 -29.26 -10.21 19.94
CA THR A 112 -28.74 -9.90 18.61
C THR A 112 -28.21 -11.16 17.94
N THR A 113 -28.08 -11.15 16.61
CA THR A 113 -27.39 -12.20 15.84
C THR A 113 -26.22 -11.58 15.09
N ALA A 114 -25.30 -10.99 15.87
CA ALA A 114 -24.22 -10.18 15.33
C ALA A 114 -23.33 -10.94 14.33
N TRP A 115 -22.89 -10.23 13.30
CA TRP A 115 -22.01 -10.78 12.26
C TRP A 115 -20.92 -9.80 11.84
N GLY A 116 -19.91 -10.35 11.16
CA GLY A 116 -18.85 -9.63 10.48
C GLY A 116 -18.38 -10.39 9.24
N LEU A 117 -17.98 -9.67 8.21
CA LEU A 117 -17.40 -10.19 6.98
C LEU A 117 -16.07 -9.48 6.73
N PHE A 118 -14.98 -10.24 6.73
CA PHE A 118 -13.62 -9.71 6.77
C PHE A 118 -12.88 -10.08 5.50
N MET A 119 -12.33 -9.08 4.81
CA MET A 119 -11.44 -9.34 3.68
C MET A 119 -10.06 -9.77 4.17
N ILE A 120 -9.53 -10.85 3.58
CA ILE A 120 -8.22 -11.41 3.90
C ILE A 120 -7.45 -11.75 2.61
N PRO A 121 -6.11 -11.77 2.65
CA PRO A 121 -5.31 -12.18 1.50
C PRO A 121 -5.62 -13.59 0.98
N LEU A 122 -5.35 -13.81 -0.31
CA LEU A 122 -5.49 -15.12 -0.95
C LEU A 122 -4.49 -16.14 -0.39
N THR A 123 -3.31 -15.69 0.02
CA THR A 123 -2.23 -16.50 0.56
C THR A 123 -1.78 -15.99 1.93
N PRO A 124 -1.42 -16.90 2.87
CA PRO A 124 -1.48 -18.37 2.77
C PRO A 124 -2.91 -18.92 2.76
N GLU A 125 -3.09 -20.14 2.22
CA GLU A 125 -4.42 -20.74 2.03
C GLU A 125 -5.16 -21.01 3.35
N ARG A 126 -4.43 -21.36 4.41
CA ARG A 126 -5.02 -21.68 5.71
C ARG A 126 -5.35 -20.41 6.48
N VAL A 127 -6.52 -20.37 7.10
CA VAL A 127 -6.98 -19.23 7.93
C VAL A 127 -7.39 -19.74 9.29
N ARG A 128 -6.68 -19.34 10.33
CA ARG A 128 -7.03 -19.56 11.72
C ARG A 128 -7.78 -18.36 12.26
N VAL A 129 -8.99 -18.58 12.74
CA VAL A 129 -9.80 -17.54 13.39
C VAL A 129 -9.72 -17.74 14.89
N ARG A 130 -9.32 -16.70 15.63
CA ARG A 130 -9.26 -16.71 17.10
C ARG A 130 -10.08 -15.58 17.70
N ARG A 131 -10.50 -15.75 18.96
CA ARG A 131 -11.16 -14.72 19.77
C ARG A 131 -10.53 -14.63 21.14
N ASN A 132 -10.74 -13.50 21.82
CA ASN A 132 -10.38 -13.40 23.23
C ASN A 132 -11.42 -14.16 24.08
N ALA A 133 -10.95 -15.11 24.90
CA ALA A 133 -11.74 -15.90 25.83
C ALA A 133 -11.54 -15.49 27.30
N SER A 134 -10.80 -14.39 27.55
CA SER A 134 -10.63 -13.87 28.91
C SER A 134 -11.96 -13.48 29.54
N GLU A 135 -12.22 -13.97 30.75
CA GLU A 135 -13.37 -13.54 31.57
C GLU A 135 -13.18 -12.13 32.16
N ASP A 136 -11.94 -11.67 32.24
CA ASP A 136 -11.56 -10.32 32.69
C ASP A 136 -11.15 -9.45 31.50
N LEU A 137 -11.96 -8.43 31.20
CA LEU A 137 -11.72 -7.46 30.14
C LEU A 137 -10.48 -6.57 30.39
N GLY A 138 -9.91 -6.58 31.61
CA GLY A 138 -8.70 -5.85 31.96
C GLY A 138 -7.44 -6.71 32.13
N GLY A 139 -7.54 -8.03 31.96
CA GLY A 139 -6.43 -8.98 32.08
C GLY A 139 -5.70 -9.28 30.76
N GLU A 140 -4.60 -10.02 30.84
CA GLU A 140 -3.91 -10.55 29.66
C GLU A 140 -4.88 -11.36 28.77
N PRO A 141 -4.97 -11.08 27.46
CA PRO A 141 -5.87 -11.80 26.55
C PRO A 141 -5.58 -13.30 26.50
N GLN A 142 -6.61 -14.12 26.66
CA GLN A 142 -6.55 -15.57 26.47
C GLN A 142 -7.13 -15.93 25.11
N TRP A 143 -6.27 -16.12 24.13
CA TRP A 143 -6.70 -16.39 22.76
C TRP A 143 -7.17 -17.83 22.57
N GLU A 144 -8.42 -17.99 22.13
CA GLU A 144 -9.02 -19.27 21.77
C GLU A 144 -9.18 -19.36 20.24
N THR A 145 -8.74 -20.47 19.63
CA THR A 145 -9.01 -20.74 18.21
C THR A 145 -10.44 -21.23 18.04
N VAL A 146 -11.25 -20.49 17.27
CA VAL A 146 -12.66 -20.78 17.02
C VAL A 146 -12.91 -21.44 15.67
N ALA A 147 -12.00 -21.28 14.71
CA ALA A 147 -12.04 -22.01 13.45
C ALA A 147 -10.64 -22.14 12.83
N VAL A 148 -10.45 -23.20 12.06
CA VAL A 148 -9.36 -23.33 11.09
C VAL A 148 -10.04 -23.62 9.75
N LEU A 149 -9.84 -22.73 8.79
CA LEU A 149 -10.47 -22.75 7.49
C LEU A 149 -9.41 -23.02 6.43
N GLU A 150 -9.68 -23.99 5.56
CA GLU A 150 -8.85 -24.31 4.40
C GLU A 150 -9.76 -24.39 3.18
N PRO A 151 -9.29 -24.05 1.97
CA PRO A 151 -10.00 -24.35 0.74
C PRO A 151 -10.14 -25.89 0.66
N ASP A 152 -11.37 -26.39 0.80
CA ASP A 152 -11.67 -27.81 1.00
C ASP A 152 -11.03 -28.71 -0.08
N ASP A 153 -10.02 -29.51 0.29
CA ASP A 153 -9.32 -30.44 -0.60
C ASP A 153 -9.96 -31.85 -0.46
N ARG A 154 -10.42 -32.43 -1.59
CA ARG A 154 -10.75 -33.88 -1.84
C ARG A 154 -12.19 -34.37 -2.09
N ARG A 155 -13.14 -33.58 -2.61
CA ARG A 155 -14.32 -34.18 -3.31
C ARG A 155 -14.62 -33.66 -4.71
N SER A 156 -13.96 -32.61 -5.16
CA SER A 156 -14.12 -32.03 -6.50
C SER A 156 -13.01 -32.42 -7.49
N ARG A 157 -11.84 -32.89 -7.02
CA ARG A 157 -10.69 -33.20 -7.89
C ARG A 157 -10.80 -34.50 -8.70
N GLU A 158 -11.57 -35.50 -8.27
CA GLU A 158 -11.69 -36.80 -9.01
C GLU A 158 -12.74 -36.81 -10.14
N ARG A 159 -13.51 -35.74 -10.35
CA ARG A 159 -14.34 -35.58 -11.58
C ARG A 159 -13.81 -34.51 -12.56
N VAL A 160 -12.80 -33.75 -12.16
CA VAL A 160 -12.26 -32.63 -12.96
C VAL A 160 -10.88 -32.95 -13.54
N ALA A 161 -10.30 -34.12 -13.25
CA ALA A 161 -9.04 -34.59 -13.84
C ALA A 161 -9.08 -34.88 -15.36
N SER A 162 -10.14 -34.48 -16.07
CA SER A 162 -10.17 -34.42 -17.55
C SER A 162 -10.53 -33.05 -18.13
N ARG A 163 -10.64 -32.00 -17.30
CA ARG A 163 -10.78 -30.61 -17.76
C ARG A 163 -10.03 -29.68 -16.81
N ARG A 164 -8.87 -29.19 -17.25
CA ARG A 164 -8.33 -27.93 -16.72
C ARG A 164 -9.47 -26.90 -16.73
N PRO A 165 -9.81 -26.24 -15.61
CA PRO A 165 -10.55 -25.00 -15.72
C PRO A 165 -9.55 -23.98 -16.23
N GLU A 166 -9.53 -23.77 -17.55
CA GLU A 166 -9.36 -22.42 -18.04
C GLU A 166 -10.38 -21.57 -17.29
N LEU A 167 -9.91 -20.70 -16.40
CA LEU A 167 -10.69 -19.57 -15.93
C LEU A 167 -11.02 -18.75 -17.18
N SER A 168 -12.10 -19.11 -17.87
CA SER A 168 -12.71 -18.24 -18.85
C SER A 168 -13.44 -17.17 -18.06
N SER A 169 -12.69 -16.20 -17.54
CA SER A 169 -13.25 -14.85 -17.47
C SER A 169 -13.79 -14.57 -18.86
N SER A 170 -15.11 -14.34 -18.94
CA SER A 170 -15.73 -14.01 -20.23
C SER A 170 -14.86 -12.94 -20.89
N PRO A 171 -14.61 -13.00 -22.21
CA PRO A 171 -13.91 -11.93 -22.91
C PRO A 171 -14.50 -10.54 -22.62
N GLU A 172 -15.76 -10.46 -22.18
CA GLU A 172 -16.41 -9.23 -21.71
C GLU A 172 -15.97 -8.80 -20.31
N MET A 173 -15.75 -9.73 -19.36
CA MET A 173 -15.24 -9.39 -18.03
C MET A 173 -13.76 -8.99 -18.07
N LEU A 174 -12.95 -9.66 -18.89
CA LEU A 174 -11.57 -9.24 -19.11
C LEU A 174 -11.51 -7.86 -19.76
N ARG A 175 -12.32 -7.62 -20.80
CA ARG A 175 -12.44 -6.29 -21.41
C ARG A 175 -12.91 -5.24 -20.42
N ALA A 176 -13.92 -5.51 -19.61
CA ALA A 176 -14.39 -4.56 -18.60
C ALA A 176 -13.33 -4.27 -17.52
N TYR A 177 -12.51 -5.27 -17.15
CA TYR A 177 -11.40 -5.09 -16.23
C TYR A 177 -10.26 -4.27 -16.84
N GLU A 178 -9.85 -4.59 -18.07
CA GLU A 178 -8.86 -3.83 -18.84
C GLU A 178 -9.32 -2.38 -19.08
N GLU A 179 -10.59 -2.18 -19.44
CA GLU A 179 -11.21 -0.85 -19.59
C GLU A 179 -11.22 -0.07 -18.28
N HIS A 180 -11.48 -0.73 -17.13
CA HIS A 180 -11.44 -0.10 -15.82
C HIS A 180 -10.02 0.29 -15.40
N LEU A 181 -9.02 -0.59 -15.60
CA LEU A 181 -7.62 -0.27 -15.34
C LEU A 181 -7.13 0.88 -16.22
N GLU A 182 -7.47 0.84 -17.52
CA GLU A 182 -7.12 1.90 -18.45
C GLU A 182 -7.81 3.21 -18.08
N ALA A 183 -9.08 3.19 -17.67
CA ALA A 183 -9.79 4.37 -17.19
C ALA A 183 -9.12 4.99 -15.95
N ASN A 184 -8.65 4.17 -15.01
CA ASN A 184 -7.98 4.66 -13.80
C ASN A 184 -6.57 5.19 -14.06
N ARG A 185 -5.87 4.62 -15.06
CA ARG A 185 -4.49 5.00 -15.40
C ARG A 185 -4.41 6.18 -16.36
N ARG A 186 -5.38 6.31 -17.26
CA ARG A 186 -5.41 7.33 -18.32
C ARG A 186 -5.23 8.77 -17.84
N PRO A 187 -5.78 9.21 -16.69
CA PRO A 187 -5.50 10.54 -16.17
C PRO A 187 -3.99 10.76 -16.02
N PHE A 188 -3.32 9.80 -15.38
CA PHE A 188 -1.89 9.84 -15.11
C PHE A 188 -1.06 9.80 -16.39
N THR A 189 -1.46 9.05 -17.43
CA THR A 189 -0.65 8.91 -18.66
C THR A 189 -0.51 10.18 -19.50
N MET A 190 -1.27 11.24 -19.18
CA MET A 190 -1.23 12.51 -19.91
C MET A 190 -0.38 13.56 -19.20
N LYS A 191 0.46 14.27 -19.98
CA LYS A 191 1.16 15.46 -19.48
C LYS A 191 0.20 16.63 -19.36
N LEU A 192 0.01 17.12 -18.15
CA LEU A 192 -0.86 18.25 -17.84
C LEU A 192 -0.16 19.59 -18.09
N GLN A 193 -0.96 20.63 -18.32
CA GLN A 193 -0.45 22.00 -18.51
C GLN A 193 -0.26 22.77 -17.20
N GLY A 194 -1.09 22.48 -16.18
CA GLY A 194 -1.06 23.17 -14.88
C GLY A 194 -0.18 22.45 -13.84
N PRO A 195 0.35 23.17 -12.83
CA PRO A 195 1.08 22.55 -11.73
C PRO A 195 0.16 21.73 -10.80
N PRO A 196 0.73 20.90 -9.92
CA PRO A 196 -0.02 20.27 -8.83
C PRO A 196 -0.79 21.29 -8.00
N SER A 197 -1.93 20.86 -7.46
CA SER A 197 -2.66 21.60 -6.43
C SER A 197 -2.01 21.36 -5.07
N TYR A 198 -2.05 22.35 -4.19
CA TYR A 198 -1.44 22.27 -2.85
C TYR A 198 -2.45 22.67 -1.78
N PHE A 199 -2.61 21.80 -0.79
CA PHE A 199 -3.14 22.15 0.52
C PHE A 199 -1.95 22.29 1.49
N VAL A 200 -1.91 23.38 2.24
CA VAL A 200 -0.84 23.64 3.22
C VAL A 200 -1.47 24.07 4.53
N SER A 201 -1.06 23.45 5.63
CA SER A 201 -1.50 23.83 6.97
C SER A 201 -1.23 25.31 7.26
N HIS A 202 -2.17 25.99 7.90
CA HIS A 202 -2.06 27.39 8.28
C HIS A 202 -0.82 27.63 9.14
N ASP A 203 -0.14 28.74 8.87
CA ASP A 203 1.07 29.19 9.56
C ASP A 203 2.24 28.19 9.60
N TYR A 204 2.15 27.06 8.88
CA TYR A 204 3.25 26.12 8.75
C TYR A 204 4.42 26.75 8.00
N ASP A 205 5.64 26.48 8.47
CA ASP A 205 6.82 27.19 7.98
C ASP A 205 7.03 26.96 6.48
N LYS A 206 6.98 28.08 5.74
CA LYS A 206 7.05 28.11 4.28
C LYS A 206 8.36 27.55 3.73
N ARG A 207 9.42 27.39 4.54
CA ARG A 207 10.66 26.76 4.07
C ARG A 207 10.43 25.29 3.68
N TRP A 208 9.67 24.54 4.46
CA TRP A 208 9.34 23.14 4.18
C TRP A 208 8.52 23.03 2.90
N VAL A 209 7.51 23.89 2.77
CA VAL A 209 6.64 23.99 1.60
C VAL A 209 7.45 24.27 0.32
N ARG A 210 8.37 25.24 0.37
CA ARG A 210 9.23 25.58 -0.77
C ARG A 210 10.19 24.45 -1.12
N ALA A 211 10.75 23.78 -0.11
CA ALA A 211 11.70 22.69 -0.32
C ALA A 211 11.01 21.48 -0.99
N ILE A 212 9.86 21.04 -0.48
CA ILE A 212 9.04 19.96 -1.08
C ILE A 212 8.66 20.33 -2.52
N ARG A 213 8.12 21.54 -2.73
CA ARG A 213 7.73 22.02 -4.06
C ARG A 213 8.91 22.03 -5.04
N SER A 214 10.11 22.43 -4.59
CA SER A 214 11.30 22.45 -5.45
C SER A 214 11.67 21.06 -5.95
N GLY A 215 11.57 20.04 -5.09
CA GLY A 215 11.77 18.65 -5.49
C GLY A 215 10.77 18.17 -6.53
N ILE A 216 9.49 18.42 -6.27
CA ILE A 216 8.39 18.08 -7.20
C ILE A 216 8.60 18.77 -8.55
N ASP A 217 8.91 20.06 -8.58
CA ASP A 217 9.12 20.82 -9.81
C ASP A 217 10.33 20.32 -10.61
N VAL A 218 11.43 19.96 -9.94
CA VAL A 218 12.60 19.35 -10.60
C VAL A 218 12.24 18.04 -11.28
N THR A 219 11.47 17.16 -10.64
CA THR A 219 11.06 15.88 -11.24
C THR A 219 10.08 16.10 -12.38
N ARG A 220 9.16 17.06 -12.26
CA ARG A 220 8.23 17.45 -13.33
C ARG A 220 8.96 17.95 -14.57
N ASP A 221 9.99 18.76 -14.40
CA ASP A 221 10.81 19.24 -15.51
C ASP A 221 11.59 18.09 -16.15
N TYR A 222 12.03 17.11 -15.36
CA TYR A 222 12.86 15.99 -15.82
C TYR A 222 12.08 14.86 -16.51
N LEU A 223 10.95 14.41 -15.93
CA LEU A 223 10.11 13.32 -16.46
C LEU A 223 8.94 13.84 -17.31
N GLY A 224 8.44 15.02 -16.98
CA GLY A 224 7.20 15.59 -17.49
C GLY A 224 6.19 15.79 -16.37
N ASN A 225 5.18 16.61 -16.66
CA ASN A 225 4.14 16.98 -15.70
C ASN A 225 2.96 15.97 -15.71
N TYR A 226 3.16 14.80 -15.13
CA TYR A 226 2.14 13.75 -14.94
C TYR A 226 1.18 14.10 -13.79
N GLY A 227 -0.08 13.69 -13.87
CA GLY A 227 -1.10 14.02 -12.87
C GLY A 227 -2.52 13.65 -13.34
N PRO A 228 -3.59 14.14 -12.69
CA PRO A 228 -3.64 15.24 -11.73
C PRO A 228 -3.02 14.89 -10.38
N VAL A 229 -2.48 15.91 -9.70
CA VAL A 229 -1.78 15.76 -8.41
C VAL A 229 -2.32 16.76 -7.41
N GLN A 230 -2.69 16.26 -6.23
CA GLN A 230 -2.94 17.03 -5.03
C GLN A 230 -1.80 16.77 -4.03
N VAL A 231 -1.24 17.85 -3.48
CA VAL A 231 -0.17 17.76 -2.48
C VAL A 231 -0.70 18.28 -1.15
N TYR A 232 -0.62 17.48 -0.10
CA TYR A 232 -0.94 17.88 1.26
C TYR A 232 0.34 18.06 2.05
N ILE A 233 0.53 19.27 2.60
CA ILE A 233 1.65 19.58 3.49
C ILE A 233 1.04 19.99 4.83
N VAL A 234 0.94 19.02 5.73
CA VAL A 234 0.31 19.17 7.04
C VAL A 234 1.40 19.11 8.10
N GLY A 235 1.38 20.04 9.05
CA GLY A 235 2.38 20.03 10.10
C GLY A 235 1.94 20.76 11.36
N GLN A 236 2.53 20.33 12.46
CA GLN A 236 2.36 20.80 13.81
C GLN A 236 3.75 21.04 14.41
N GLN A 237 4.29 22.24 14.23
CA GLN A 237 5.59 22.64 14.79
C GLN A 237 5.41 23.47 16.07
N ASN A 238 4.35 24.27 16.12
CA ASN A 238 3.95 25.06 17.26
C ASN A 238 2.53 24.66 17.65
N GLU A 239 1.54 25.33 17.08
CA GLU A 239 0.12 25.19 17.39
C GLU A 239 -0.76 25.30 16.13
N GLU A 240 -0.21 25.04 14.95
CA GLU A 240 -0.89 25.18 13.66
C GLU A 240 -2.22 24.42 13.61
N LEU A 241 -2.31 23.25 14.25
CA LEU A 241 -3.50 22.39 14.31
C LEU A 241 -4.29 22.50 15.62
N SER A 242 -4.00 23.51 16.46
CA SER A 242 -4.75 23.73 17.70
C SER A 242 -6.19 24.17 17.44
N ASP A 243 -6.43 24.93 16.36
CA ASP A 243 -7.75 25.37 15.92
C ASP A 243 -8.55 24.20 15.31
N PRO A 244 -9.72 23.83 15.88
CA PRO A 244 -10.62 22.85 15.28
C PRO A 244 -11.10 23.25 13.89
N ALA A 245 -11.28 24.54 13.58
CA ALA A 245 -11.74 24.98 12.27
C ALA A 245 -10.72 24.63 11.19
N HIS A 246 -9.44 24.88 11.45
CA HIS A 246 -8.35 24.51 10.55
C HIS A 246 -8.24 22.98 10.35
N ARG A 247 -8.47 22.18 11.40
CA ARG A 247 -8.52 20.72 11.27
C ARG A 247 -9.68 20.27 10.37
N ASN A 248 -10.84 20.93 10.47
CA ASN A 248 -11.96 20.67 9.58
C ASN A 248 -11.62 21.07 8.13
N GLU A 249 -10.88 22.15 7.89
CA GLU A 249 -10.45 22.54 6.54
C GLU A 249 -9.52 21.49 5.89
N ILE A 250 -8.64 20.85 6.68
CA ILE A 250 -7.83 19.71 6.22
C ILE A 250 -8.74 18.55 5.80
N ALA A 251 -9.71 18.21 6.64
CA ALA A 251 -10.64 17.13 6.39
C ALA A 251 -11.53 17.41 5.16
N GLU A 252 -12.03 18.62 5.02
CA GLU A 252 -12.81 19.06 3.87
C GLU A 252 -11.98 19.01 2.59
N ALA A 253 -10.73 19.47 2.60
CA ALA A 253 -9.86 19.41 1.43
C ALA A 253 -9.64 17.97 0.94
N PHE A 254 -9.42 17.03 1.87
CA PHE A 254 -9.30 15.61 1.57
C PHE A 254 -10.62 15.01 1.06
N CYS A 255 -11.70 15.18 1.82
CA CYS A 255 -12.99 14.58 1.53
C CYS A 255 -13.65 15.13 0.27
N ASN A 256 -13.37 16.39 -0.11
CA ASN A 256 -13.85 16.95 -1.37
C ASN A 256 -13.26 16.23 -2.59
N ILE A 257 -12.03 15.71 -2.51
CA ILE A 257 -11.44 14.92 -3.59
C ILE A 257 -11.99 13.49 -3.56
N HIS A 258 -11.95 12.83 -2.41
CA HIS A 258 -12.37 11.42 -2.29
C HIS A 258 -13.87 11.19 -2.50
N ASN A 259 -14.70 12.22 -2.37
CA ASN A 259 -16.12 12.15 -2.72
C ASN A 259 -16.45 12.74 -4.09
N ALA A 260 -15.48 13.31 -4.83
CA ALA A 260 -15.72 13.87 -6.16
C ALA A 260 -15.99 12.76 -7.19
N GLY A 261 -17.24 12.33 -7.29
CA GLY A 261 -17.66 11.22 -8.16
C GLY A 261 -18.21 10.00 -7.40
N SER A 262 -18.25 10.07 -6.06
CA SER A 262 -18.82 9.03 -5.21
C SER A 262 -20.25 9.35 -4.79
N ASP A 263 -21.06 8.30 -4.61
CA ASP A 263 -22.38 8.39 -3.96
C ASP A 263 -22.27 8.36 -2.42
N ARG A 264 -21.06 8.21 -1.86
CA ARG A 264 -20.81 8.22 -0.41
C ARG A 264 -21.17 9.60 0.17
N PRO A 265 -21.94 9.66 1.27
CA PRO A 265 -22.17 10.91 2.01
C PRO A 265 -20.85 11.54 2.45
N ILE A 266 -20.68 12.84 2.23
CA ILE A 266 -19.45 13.55 2.59
C ILE A 266 -19.19 13.51 4.10
N GLU A 267 -20.26 13.46 4.88
CA GLU A 267 -20.25 13.35 6.34
C GLU A 267 -19.54 12.08 6.82
N ASP A 268 -19.63 10.98 6.07
CA ASP A 268 -18.97 9.72 6.44
C ASP A 268 -17.44 9.82 6.29
N CYS A 269 -16.96 10.61 5.32
CA CYS A 269 -15.53 10.89 5.18
C CYS A 269 -15.07 11.88 6.26
N LEU A 270 -15.85 12.94 6.49
CA LEU A 270 -15.53 13.97 7.48
C LEU A 270 -15.55 13.43 8.92
N ALA A 271 -16.27 12.35 9.19
CA ALA A 271 -16.32 11.72 10.50
C ALA A 271 -15.11 10.82 10.80
N ASP A 272 -14.36 10.40 9.79
CA ASP A 272 -13.27 9.42 9.92
C ASP A 272 -12.06 9.82 9.06
N ASP A 273 -11.94 9.27 7.84
CA ASP A 273 -10.79 9.39 6.93
C ASP A 273 -10.24 10.83 6.80
N GLY A 274 -11.12 11.83 6.70
CA GLY A 274 -10.72 13.23 6.53
C GLY A 274 -9.88 13.78 7.68
N ASN A 275 -10.06 13.28 8.90
CA ASN A 275 -9.32 13.77 10.07
C ASN A 275 -7.95 13.14 10.25
N GLU A 276 -7.62 12.08 9.49
CA GLU A 276 -6.48 11.23 9.75
C GLU A 276 -5.14 11.99 9.66
N MET A 277 -4.96 12.81 8.63
CA MET A 277 -3.73 13.60 8.46
C MET A 277 -3.50 14.57 9.63
N ALA A 278 -4.55 15.28 10.05
CA ALA A 278 -4.46 16.22 11.17
C ALA A 278 -4.22 15.49 12.49
N ARG A 279 -4.87 14.35 12.71
CA ARG A 279 -4.67 13.50 13.89
C ARG A 279 -3.23 13.02 13.99
N LYS A 280 -2.71 12.41 12.93
CA LYS A 280 -1.31 11.96 12.83
C LYS A 280 -0.31 13.10 13.08
N ALA A 281 -0.55 14.26 12.49
CA ALA A 281 0.30 15.43 12.68
C ALA A 281 0.34 15.88 14.15
N VAL A 282 -0.81 15.94 14.83
CA VAL A 282 -0.90 16.29 16.26
C VAL A 282 -0.23 15.23 17.14
N GLU A 283 -0.34 13.95 16.78
CA GLU A 283 0.30 12.83 17.48
C GLU A 283 1.83 12.78 17.27
N GLY A 284 2.39 13.66 16.42
CA GLY A 284 3.82 13.74 16.15
C GLY A 284 4.34 12.76 15.11
N ALA A 285 3.45 12.09 14.36
CA ALA A 285 3.83 11.25 13.24
C ALA A 285 4.58 12.07 12.18
N SER A 286 5.53 11.45 11.48
CA SER A 286 6.32 12.09 10.43
C SER A 286 6.29 11.16 9.22
N GLU A 287 5.64 11.58 8.15
CA GLU A 287 5.33 10.72 7.01
C GLU A 287 5.52 11.48 5.69
N ALA A 288 6.07 10.80 4.69
CA ALA A 288 6.02 11.20 3.29
C ALA A 288 5.63 9.96 2.49
N PHE A 289 4.56 10.06 1.70
CA PHE A 289 4.09 8.96 0.86
C PHE A 289 3.19 9.46 -0.27
N MET A 290 3.05 8.63 -1.29
CA MET A 290 2.10 8.79 -2.38
C MET A 290 0.95 7.80 -2.22
N THR A 291 -0.28 8.31 -2.32
CA THR A 291 -1.50 7.51 -2.48
C THR A 291 -2.29 8.02 -3.69
N ALA A 292 -3.43 7.42 -4.01
CA ALA A 292 -4.31 7.89 -5.07
C ALA A 292 -5.77 7.77 -4.70
N ALA A 293 -6.53 8.84 -4.96
CA ALA A 293 -7.97 8.89 -4.86
C ALA A 293 -8.58 8.25 -6.13
N PHE A 294 -8.56 6.92 -6.23
CA PHE A 294 -9.12 6.21 -7.40
C PHE A 294 -10.64 6.36 -7.56
N ASP A 295 -11.34 6.67 -6.47
CA ASP A 295 -12.79 6.92 -6.47
C ASP A 295 -13.17 8.33 -6.96
N SER A 296 -12.18 9.20 -7.19
CA SER A 296 -12.41 10.52 -7.78
C SER A 296 -12.51 10.46 -9.31
N ASP A 297 -13.28 11.36 -9.93
CA ASP A 297 -13.38 11.49 -11.39
C ASP A 297 -12.90 12.87 -11.89
N PRO A 298 -11.73 12.96 -12.55
CA PRO A 298 -10.77 11.87 -12.79
C PRO A 298 -9.96 11.50 -11.54
N PRO A 299 -9.40 10.28 -11.46
CA PRO A 299 -8.48 9.87 -10.40
C PRO A 299 -7.34 10.87 -10.16
N VAL A 300 -7.04 11.15 -8.89
CA VAL A 300 -6.01 12.10 -8.46
C VAL A 300 -4.92 11.40 -7.66
N ALA A 301 -3.65 11.68 -7.97
CA ALA A 301 -2.52 11.24 -7.16
C ALA A 301 -2.34 12.21 -5.99
N GLU A 302 -2.11 11.69 -4.81
CA GLU A 302 -1.99 12.45 -3.57
C GLU A 302 -0.60 12.27 -2.99
N LEU A 303 0.15 13.38 -2.90
CA LEU A 303 1.44 13.41 -2.21
C LEU A 303 1.25 13.99 -0.82
N VAL A 304 1.44 13.19 0.21
CA VAL A 304 1.17 13.56 1.60
C VAL A 304 2.48 13.72 2.34
N PHE A 305 2.66 14.90 2.96
CA PHE A 305 3.80 15.23 3.82
C PHE A 305 3.27 15.67 5.18
N ILE A 306 3.52 14.85 6.21
CA ILE A 306 3.12 15.10 7.60
C ILE A 306 4.37 15.44 8.41
N ASN A 307 4.36 16.59 9.09
CA ASN A 307 5.44 17.05 9.97
C ASN A 307 6.83 17.04 9.32
N ALA A 308 6.93 17.41 8.04
CA ALA A 308 8.20 17.49 7.30
C ALA A 308 9.39 18.14 8.05
N HIS A 309 9.13 19.04 9.01
CA HIS A 309 10.15 19.68 9.83
C HIS A 309 10.96 18.74 10.74
N THR A 310 10.48 17.53 10.99
CA THR A 310 11.16 16.50 11.80
C THR A 310 11.99 15.53 10.94
N MET A 311 11.83 15.56 9.62
CA MET A 311 12.33 14.54 8.69
C MET A 311 13.73 14.87 8.14
N GLY A 312 14.69 15.10 9.03
CA GLY A 312 16.11 15.18 8.64
C GLY A 312 16.54 16.49 7.94
N GLY A 313 15.82 17.59 8.13
CA GLY A 313 16.27 18.93 7.72
C GLY A 313 15.72 19.44 6.39
N GLU A 314 15.97 20.73 6.10
CA GLU A 314 15.39 21.43 4.93
C GLU A 314 15.98 20.90 3.62
N GLU A 315 17.24 20.48 3.65
CA GLU A 315 17.96 19.87 2.52
C GLU A 315 17.40 18.51 2.08
N THR A 316 16.72 17.79 2.97
CA THR A 316 16.15 16.46 2.69
C THR A 316 14.80 16.56 1.99
N MET A 317 14.04 17.63 2.24
CA MET A 317 12.68 17.77 1.73
C MET A 317 12.54 17.82 0.21
N PRO A 318 13.45 18.45 -0.56
CA PRO A 318 13.41 18.38 -2.01
C PRO A 318 13.67 16.96 -2.51
N VAL A 319 14.51 16.17 -1.84
CA VAL A 319 14.79 14.77 -2.21
C VAL A 319 13.54 13.91 -2.03
N LEU A 320 12.82 14.08 -0.90
CA LEU A 320 11.52 13.42 -0.69
C LEU A 320 10.47 13.89 -1.70
N GLY A 321 10.42 15.20 -2.00
CA GLY A 321 9.55 15.73 -3.05
C GLY A 321 9.83 15.13 -4.44
N ILE A 322 11.10 14.83 -4.73
CA ILE A 322 11.46 14.08 -5.94
C ILE A 322 10.92 12.65 -5.85
N HIS A 323 11.24 11.92 -4.78
CA HIS A 323 10.83 10.53 -4.54
C HIS A 323 9.33 10.33 -4.75
N GLU A 324 8.50 11.10 -4.06
CA GLU A 324 7.05 10.96 -4.12
C GLU A 324 6.48 11.28 -5.50
N TYR A 325 7.05 12.28 -6.21
CA TYR A 325 6.61 12.59 -7.57
C TYR A 325 7.03 11.52 -8.59
N VAL A 326 8.12 10.79 -8.35
CA VAL A 326 8.48 9.64 -9.18
C VAL A 326 7.38 8.58 -9.14
N HIS A 327 6.73 8.37 -8.00
CA HIS A 327 5.62 7.43 -7.93
C HIS A 327 4.41 7.87 -8.78
N VAL A 328 4.13 9.18 -8.90
CA VAL A 328 3.11 9.70 -9.84
C VAL A 328 3.46 9.30 -11.28
N TYR A 329 4.73 9.47 -11.66
CA TYR A 329 5.21 9.03 -12.97
C TYR A 329 5.02 7.53 -13.15
N GLN A 330 5.43 6.72 -12.16
CA GLN A 330 5.35 5.26 -12.22
C GLN A 330 3.92 4.74 -12.33
N LYS A 331 2.95 5.34 -11.62
CA LYS A 331 1.52 4.96 -11.71
C LYS A 331 0.89 5.24 -13.08
N SER A 332 1.58 5.96 -13.96
CA SER A 332 1.18 6.14 -15.35
C SER A 332 1.45 4.90 -16.20
N PHE A 333 2.23 3.95 -15.70
CA PHE A 333 2.65 2.74 -16.41
C PHE A 333 2.09 1.48 -15.72
N GLU A 334 2.16 0.36 -16.42
CA GLU A 334 1.81 -0.96 -15.89
C GLU A 334 2.66 -1.30 -14.67
N PHE A 335 2.15 -2.26 -13.89
CA PHE A 335 2.76 -2.71 -12.65
C PHE A 335 4.25 -3.02 -12.77
N THR A 336 5.03 -2.54 -11.79
CA THR A 336 6.42 -2.93 -11.53
C THR A 336 6.54 -3.44 -10.09
N PRO A 337 7.45 -4.38 -9.80
CA PRO A 337 7.61 -4.93 -8.46
C PRO A 337 8.02 -3.87 -7.44
N THR A 338 7.69 -4.06 -6.16
CA THR A 338 7.94 -3.10 -5.08
C THR A 338 9.40 -2.65 -5.03
N TRP A 339 10.36 -3.58 -5.10
CA TRP A 339 11.79 -3.22 -5.11
C TRP A 339 12.19 -2.29 -6.25
N MET A 340 11.51 -2.40 -7.40
CA MET A 340 11.78 -1.56 -8.56
C MET A 340 11.08 -0.22 -8.45
N MET A 341 9.85 -0.19 -7.93
CA MET A 341 9.09 1.03 -7.69
C MET A 341 9.83 1.95 -6.72
N GLU A 342 10.15 1.46 -5.52
CA GLU A 342 10.88 2.21 -4.51
C GLU A 342 12.33 2.45 -4.91
N GLY A 343 13.00 1.42 -5.42
CA GLY A 343 14.40 1.54 -5.81
C GLY A 343 14.65 2.56 -6.91
N ALA A 344 13.75 2.64 -7.90
CA ALA A 344 13.85 3.66 -8.93
C ALA A 344 13.63 5.06 -8.33
N ALA A 345 12.61 5.24 -7.48
CA ALA A 345 12.33 6.50 -6.81
C ALA A 345 13.53 6.99 -5.98
N VAL A 346 14.12 6.12 -5.14
CA VAL A 346 15.34 6.42 -4.36
C VAL A 346 16.51 6.80 -5.27
N LEU A 347 16.75 6.03 -6.34
CA LEU A 347 17.86 6.28 -7.26
C LEU A 347 17.72 7.63 -7.96
N LEU A 348 16.53 7.97 -8.47
CA LEU A 348 16.34 9.23 -9.17
C LEU A 348 16.30 10.42 -8.21
N ALA A 349 15.71 10.26 -7.03
CA ALA A 349 15.75 11.26 -5.95
C ALA A 349 17.20 11.61 -5.56
N SER A 350 18.03 10.59 -5.37
CA SER A 350 19.45 10.77 -5.04
C SER A 350 20.23 11.45 -6.18
N HIS A 351 19.97 11.04 -7.43
CA HIS A 351 20.64 11.59 -8.62
C HIS A 351 20.26 13.05 -8.91
N LEU A 352 18.96 13.35 -8.95
CA LEU A 352 18.48 14.73 -9.17
C LEU A 352 18.79 15.61 -7.96
N GLY A 353 18.64 15.09 -6.74
CA GLY A 353 19.05 15.79 -5.53
C GLY A 353 20.51 16.24 -5.59
N ALA A 354 21.42 15.35 -5.96
CA ALA A 354 22.83 15.69 -6.13
C ALA A 354 23.07 16.74 -7.22
N LYS A 355 22.38 16.67 -8.37
CA LYS A 355 22.47 17.68 -9.43
C LYS A 355 22.03 19.08 -8.98
N HIS A 356 21.16 19.16 -7.98
CA HIS A 356 20.65 20.41 -7.43
C HIS A 356 21.34 20.81 -6.11
N GLY A 357 22.36 20.05 -5.66
CA GLY A 357 23.13 20.36 -4.45
C GLY A 357 22.44 19.98 -3.14
N TRP A 358 21.43 19.11 -3.17
CA TRP A 358 20.68 18.60 -2.01
C TRP A 358 21.23 17.27 -1.45
N GLY A 359 22.44 16.88 -1.86
CA GLY A 359 23.09 15.65 -1.43
C GLY A 359 24.22 15.23 -2.35
N ASP A 360 24.73 14.03 -2.15
CA ASP A 360 25.71 13.39 -3.03
C ASP A 360 25.20 12.02 -3.47
N PHE A 361 25.14 11.79 -4.77
CA PHE A 361 24.53 10.58 -5.34
C PHE A 361 25.30 9.32 -4.94
N LYS A 362 26.64 9.36 -4.95
CA LYS A 362 27.45 8.20 -4.58
C LYS A 362 27.35 7.93 -3.09
N GLN A 363 27.36 8.97 -2.26
CA GLN A 363 27.24 8.83 -0.82
C GLN A 363 25.89 8.23 -0.43
N ALA A 364 24.80 8.62 -1.09
CA ALA A 364 23.48 8.03 -0.87
C ALA A 364 23.47 6.53 -1.22
N MET A 365 23.99 6.17 -2.39
CA MET A 365 24.09 4.76 -2.81
C MET A 365 25.05 3.95 -1.91
N GLU A 366 26.17 4.55 -1.50
CA GLU A 366 27.11 3.95 -0.55
C GLU A 366 26.44 3.65 0.78
N TRP A 367 25.61 4.57 1.28
CA TRP A 367 24.83 4.37 2.50
C TRP A 367 23.91 3.16 2.39
N CYS A 368 23.12 3.06 1.31
CA CYS A 368 22.27 1.90 1.05
C CYS A 368 23.08 0.59 1.04
N ALA A 369 24.27 0.58 0.42
CA ALA A 369 25.11 -0.61 0.39
C ALA A 369 25.65 -1.00 1.77
N ARG A 370 26.08 -0.02 2.57
CA ARG A 370 26.63 -0.25 3.90
C ARG A 370 25.57 -0.73 4.89
N HIS A 371 24.37 -0.16 4.83
CA HIS A 371 23.29 -0.60 5.72
C HIS A 371 22.94 -2.07 5.47
N LEU A 372 22.80 -2.48 4.19
CA LEU A 372 22.64 -3.88 3.83
C LEU A 372 23.76 -4.81 4.33
N GLU A 373 25.00 -4.32 4.41
CA GLU A 373 26.13 -5.09 4.95
C GLU A 373 26.11 -5.21 6.48
N GLU A 374 25.48 -4.26 7.16
CA GLU A 374 25.34 -4.23 8.63
C GLU A 374 24.13 -5.04 9.11
N VAL A 375 23.19 -5.34 8.23
CA VAL A 375 22.02 -6.19 8.53
C VAL A 375 22.46 -7.64 8.71
N GLU A 376 22.33 -8.15 9.93
CA GLU A 376 22.50 -9.56 10.25
C GLU A 376 21.22 -10.35 9.87
N ASP A 377 21.39 -11.61 9.48
CA ASP A 377 20.28 -12.57 9.22
C ASP A 377 19.30 -12.20 8.10
N LEU A 378 19.70 -11.37 7.12
CA LEU A 378 18.91 -11.17 5.90
C LEU A 378 18.96 -12.41 5.00
N GLU A 379 17.91 -13.23 5.07
CA GLU A 379 17.78 -14.49 4.30
C GLU A 379 17.10 -14.31 2.94
N TYR A 380 16.55 -13.11 2.67
CA TYR A 380 15.74 -12.80 1.50
C TYR A 380 16.48 -11.90 0.52
N THR A 381 16.01 -11.89 -0.72
CA THR A 381 16.56 -11.09 -1.81
C THR A 381 15.48 -10.18 -2.39
N ILE A 382 15.86 -9.30 -3.32
CA ILE A 382 14.88 -8.45 -4.03
C ILE A 382 13.81 -9.27 -4.76
N ARG A 383 14.09 -10.53 -5.11
CA ARG A 383 13.12 -11.45 -5.72
C ARG A 383 11.94 -11.72 -4.79
N ASP A 384 12.18 -11.74 -3.48
CA ASP A 384 11.14 -11.97 -2.48
C ASP A 384 10.29 -10.71 -2.25
N MET A 385 10.80 -9.53 -2.63
CA MET A 385 10.14 -8.22 -2.52
C MET A 385 9.52 -7.75 -3.84
N GLU A 386 8.82 -8.65 -4.54
CA GLU A 386 8.09 -8.28 -5.76
C GLU A 386 6.76 -7.57 -5.47
N GLU A 387 6.05 -7.95 -4.41
CA GLU A 387 4.77 -7.35 -4.03
C GLU A 387 4.60 -7.32 -2.51
N ILE A 388 4.84 -6.16 -1.89
CA ILE A 388 4.74 -5.96 -0.44
C ILE A 388 3.33 -6.27 0.08
N GLU A 389 2.28 -5.97 -0.69
CA GLU A 389 0.90 -6.20 -0.24
C GLU A 389 0.53 -7.69 -0.11
N THR A 390 1.32 -8.56 -0.72
CA THR A 390 1.12 -10.03 -0.67
C THR A 390 2.29 -10.78 -0.03
N ALA A 391 3.35 -10.06 0.36
CA ALA A 391 4.51 -10.63 1.02
C ALA A 391 4.13 -11.24 2.38
N SER A 392 4.77 -12.36 2.74
CA SER A 392 4.64 -12.88 4.11
C SER A 392 5.27 -11.90 5.10
N PRO A 393 4.88 -11.87 6.39
CA PRO A 393 5.50 -10.97 7.36
C PRO A 393 6.99 -11.18 7.54
N ASP A 394 7.48 -12.41 7.34
CA ASP A 394 8.90 -12.72 7.41
C ASP A 394 9.70 -12.00 6.32
N VAL A 395 9.08 -11.74 5.17
CA VAL A 395 9.63 -10.95 4.05
C VAL A 395 9.31 -9.46 4.23
N ALA A 396 8.07 -9.12 4.59
CA ALA A 396 7.60 -7.74 4.71
C ALA A 396 8.35 -6.95 5.79
N ARG A 397 8.85 -7.61 6.86
CA ARG A 397 9.73 -6.97 7.84
C ARG A 397 11.04 -6.43 7.24
N TRP A 398 11.46 -7.00 6.11
CA TRP A 398 12.65 -6.60 5.34
C TRP A 398 12.31 -5.67 4.17
N HIS A 399 11.10 -5.09 4.16
CA HIS A 399 10.66 -4.19 3.10
C HIS A 399 11.64 -3.04 2.86
N HIS A 400 12.15 -2.44 3.95
CA HIS A 400 13.07 -1.32 3.84
C HIS A 400 14.39 -1.73 3.15
N GLU A 401 15.02 -2.79 3.65
CA GLU A 401 16.28 -3.32 3.14
C GLU A 401 16.14 -3.77 1.68
N LEU A 402 15.10 -4.53 1.36
CA LEU A 402 14.93 -5.10 0.03
C LEU A 402 14.46 -4.07 -1.00
N ALA A 403 13.57 -3.14 -0.64
CA ALA A 403 13.00 -2.19 -1.60
C ALA A 403 13.75 -0.84 -1.66
N TYR A 404 14.14 -0.28 -0.52
CA TYR A 404 14.75 1.05 -0.45
C TYR A 404 16.27 1.03 -0.46
N GLU A 405 16.91 -0.08 -0.06
CA GLU A 405 18.37 -0.19 -0.03
C GLU A 405 18.92 -1.04 -1.17
N ALA A 406 18.39 -2.25 -1.36
CA ALA A 406 18.80 -3.12 -2.45
C ALA A 406 18.16 -2.73 -3.79
N GLY A 407 16.90 -2.27 -3.76
CA GLY A 407 16.17 -1.77 -4.92
C GLY A 407 16.92 -0.74 -5.78
N PRO A 408 17.44 0.39 -5.23
CA PRO A 408 18.16 1.36 -6.06
C PRO A 408 19.43 0.78 -6.67
N TRP A 409 20.12 -0.14 -5.99
CA TRP A 409 21.26 -0.86 -6.57
C TRP A 409 20.84 -1.79 -7.71
N ALA A 410 19.69 -2.45 -7.59
CA ALA A 410 19.14 -3.31 -8.64
C ALA A 410 18.76 -2.51 -9.89
N VAL A 411 18.17 -1.33 -9.70
CA VAL A 411 17.88 -0.39 -10.79
C VAL A 411 19.18 0.13 -11.42
N ALA A 412 20.17 0.56 -10.62
CA ALA A 412 21.48 0.98 -11.12
C ALA A 412 22.17 -0.15 -11.93
N PHE A 413 22.08 -1.39 -11.44
CA PHE A 413 22.58 -2.57 -12.12
C PHE A 413 21.87 -2.75 -13.47
N ALA A 414 20.53 -2.74 -13.51
CA ALA A 414 19.76 -2.83 -14.75
C ALA A 414 20.16 -1.76 -15.77
N ILE A 415 20.32 -0.50 -15.32
CA ILE A 415 20.76 0.62 -16.16
C ILE A 415 22.17 0.36 -16.69
N SER A 416 23.11 -0.07 -15.85
CA SER A 416 24.51 -0.33 -16.25
C SER A 416 24.64 -1.40 -17.34
N ARG A 417 23.68 -2.34 -17.37
CA ARG A 417 23.58 -3.42 -18.35
C ARG A 417 22.89 -2.98 -19.63
N SER A 418 22.04 -1.96 -19.57
CA SER A 418 21.36 -1.42 -20.75
C SER A 418 22.34 -0.83 -21.77
N PRO A 419 21.98 -0.83 -23.08
CA PRO A 419 22.82 -0.23 -24.12
C PRO A 419 23.10 1.26 -23.91
N SER A 420 22.14 1.99 -23.34
CA SER A 420 22.26 3.45 -23.14
C SER A 420 23.10 3.81 -21.92
N ARG A 421 23.02 2.97 -20.86
CA ARG A 421 23.51 3.27 -19.51
C ARG A 421 22.97 4.58 -18.94
N SER A 422 21.82 5.04 -19.42
CA SER A 422 21.28 6.35 -19.05
C SER A 422 20.16 6.23 -18.02
N ILE A 423 20.28 7.00 -16.93
CA ILE A 423 19.24 7.12 -15.90
C ILE A 423 17.96 7.65 -16.55
N GLY A 424 18.04 8.74 -17.31
CA GLY A 424 16.86 9.29 -17.98
C GLY A 424 16.22 8.35 -19.01
N GLN A 425 17.01 7.53 -19.72
CA GLN A 425 16.47 6.53 -20.64
C GLN A 425 15.80 5.35 -19.93
N HIS A 426 16.20 5.01 -18.70
CA HIS A 426 15.45 4.07 -17.89
C HIS A 426 14.01 4.55 -17.74
N TYR A 427 13.81 5.77 -17.27
CA TYR A 427 12.47 6.30 -17.12
C TYR A 427 11.71 6.38 -18.44
N ARG A 428 12.33 6.96 -19.48
CA ARG A 428 11.65 7.28 -20.75
C ARG A 428 11.50 6.12 -21.72
N SER A 429 12.23 5.02 -21.54
CA SER A 429 12.19 3.86 -22.45
C SER A 429 11.77 2.57 -21.76
N PHE A 430 12.20 2.32 -20.51
CA PHE A 430 11.84 1.08 -19.82
C PHE A 430 10.38 1.07 -19.36
N TYR A 431 9.86 2.12 -18.69
CA TYR A 431 8.47 2.13 -18.26
C TYR A 431 7.44 2.02 -19.42
N PRO A 432 7.61 2.73 -20.56
CA PRO A 432 6.75 2.48 -21.73
C PRO A 432 6.90 1.09 -22.35
N LEU A 433 7.99 0.37 -22.07
CA LEU A 433 8.16 -1.03 -22.46
C LEU A 433 7.41 -1.96 -21.50
N VAL A 434 7.35 -1.64 -20.21
CA VAL A 434 6.53 -2.37 -19.22
C VAL A 434 5.07 -2.45 -19.66
N ASP A 435 4.48 -1.34 -20.15
CA ASP A 435 3.12 -1.32 -20.71
C ASP A 435 2.89 -2.32 -21.85
N LYS A 436 3.94 -2.58 -22.65
CA LYS A 436 3.82 -3.37 -23.88
C LYS A 436 4.00 -4.86 -23.65
N VAL A 437 4.90 -5.23 -22.74
CA VAL A 437 5.36 -6.62 -22.60
C VAL A 437 5.35 -7.13 -21.15
N GLY A 438 4.95 -6.30 -20.19
CA GLY A 438 5.03 -6.59 -18.76
C GLY A 438 6.45 -6.40 -18.20
N TRP A 439 6.55 -6.20 -16.89
CA TRP A 439 7.81 -5.76 -16.26
C TRP A 439 8.96 -6.77 -16.39
N GLN A 440 8.66 -8.08 -16.31
CA GLN A 440 9.69 -9.12 -16.39
C GLN A 440 10.36 -9.13 -17.77
N ALA A 441 9.55 -9.16 -18.83
CA ALA A 441 10.05 -9.14 -20.20
C ALA A 441 10.73 -7.80 -20.52
N ALA A 442 10.15 -6.68 -20.08
CA ALA A 442 10.74 -5.36 -20.24
C ALA A 442 12.11 -5.27 -19.55
N LEU A 443 12.27 -5.85 -18.36
CA LEU A 443 13.53 -5.82 -17.62
C LEU A 443 14.60 -6.64 -18.32
N CYS A 444 14.24 -7.82 -18.80
CA CYS A 444 15.14 -8.69 -19.57
C CYS A 444 15.58 -8.00 -20.86
N GLU A 445 14.64 -7.45 -21.64
CA GLU A 445 14.94 -6.72 -22.88
C GLU A 445 15.81 -5.49 -22.62
N TYR A 446 15.46 -4.68 -21.61
CA TYR A 446 16.17 -3.45 -21.28
C TYR A 446 17.60 -3.70 -20.79
N SER A 447 17.80 -4.72 -19.95
CA SER A 447 19.10 -5.07 -19.37
C SER A 447 19.91 -6.05 -20.24
N GLY A 448 19.32 -6.59 -21.31
CA GLY A 448 19.93 -7.61 -22.15
C GLY A 448 20.15 -8.96 -21.43
N MET A 449 19.34 -9.25 -20.40
CA MET A 449 19.36 -10.53 -19.69
C MET A 449 18.49 -11.55 -20.42
N GLU A 450 18.89 -12.82 -20.39
CA GLU A 450 18.18 -13.90 -21.08
C GLU A 450 16.77 -14.13 -20.50
N ASN A 451 16.65 -14.02 -19.18
CA ASN A 451 15.41 -14.21 -18.43
C ASN A 451 15.54 -13.55 -17.04
N ILE A 452 14.44 -13.56 -16.30
CA ILE A 452 14.36 -12.92 -14.99
C ILE A 452 15.27 -13.58 -13.95
N ASP A 453 15.48 -14.90 -14.04
CA ASP A 453 16.40 -15.61 -13.15
C ASP A 453 17.85 -15.16 -13.36
N ALA A 454 18.25 -15.00 -14.62
CA ALA A 454 19.57 -14.49 -14.97
C ALA A 454 19.78 -13.05 -14.47
N PHE A 455 18.73 -12.21 -14.49
CA PHE A 455 18.79 -10.89 -13.89
C PHE A 455 19.04 -10.96 -12.38
N TYR A 456 18.21 -11.69 -11.64
CA TYR A 456 18.34 -11.81 -10.19
C TYR A 456 19.69 -12.40 -9.77
N SER A 457 20.10 -13.53 -10.34
CA SER A 457 21.41 -14.13 -10.04
C SER A 457 22.58 -13.21 -10.41
N GLY A 458 22.44 -12.46 -11.51
CA GLY A 458 23.42 -11.45 -11.93
C GLY A 458 23.52 -10.28 -10.94
N PHE A 459 22.38 -9.84 -10.40
CA PHE A 459 22.32 -8.80 -9.37
C PHE A 459 22.93 -9.26 -8.05
N GLU A 460 22.60 -10.46 -7.57
CA GLU A 460 23.20 -11.02 -6.34
C GLU A 460 24.73 -11.12 -6.47
N SER A 461 25.21 -11.59 -7.62
CA SER A 461 26.65 -11.64 -7.92
C SER A 461 27.29 -10.25 -8.00
N PHE A 462 26.52 -9.22 -8.37
CA PHE A 462 26.97 -7.84 -8.37
C PHE A 462 27.06 -7.28 -6.95
N MET A 463 26.08 -7.56 -6.09
CA MET A 463 26.05 -7.10 -4.69
C MET A 463 27.19 -7.68 -3.86
N GLN A 464 27.67 -8.89 -4.18
CA GLN A 464 28.84 -9.51 -3.54
C GLN A 464 30.19 -8.87 -3.91
N ARG A 465 30.24 -7.93 -4.86
CA ARG A 465 31.49 -7.27 -5.24
C ARG A 465 31.94 -6.27 -4.19
N PRO A 466 33.24 -5.98 -4.08
CA PRO A 466 33.75 -4.90 -3.25
C PRO A 466 32.97 -3.60 -3.49
N LEU A 467 32.67 -2.86 -2.42
CA LEU A 467 31.90 -1.61 -2.49
C LEU A 467 32.46 -0.62 -3.53
N ALA A 468 33.78 -0.53 -3.65
CA ALA A 468 34.45 0.30 -4.65
C ALA A 468 34.06 -0.06 -6.09
N ASP A 469 33.92 -1.35 -6.41
CA ASP A 469 33.54 -1.83 -7.75
C ASP A 469 32.06 -1.57 -8.03
N ARG A 470 31.20 -1.63 -7.01
CA ARG A 470 29.79 -1.27 -7.11
C ARG A 470 29.63 0.24 -7.35
N LEU A 471 30.33 1.08 -6.59
CA LEU A 471 30.34 2.53 -6.77
C LEU A 471 30.88 2.96 -8.14
N ALA A 472 31.88 2.24 -8.68
CA ALA A 472 32.40 2.50 -10.03
C ALA A 472 31.35 2.28 -11.14
N VAL A 473 30.29 1.51 -10.90
CA VAL A 473 29.17 1.41 -11.84
C VAL A 473 28.42 2.74 -11.97
N LEU A 474 28.27 3.47 -10.86
CA LEU A 474 27.58 4.77 -10.86
C LEU A 474 28.31 5.80 -11.73
N ASP A 475 29.65 5.76 -11.77
CA ASP A 475 30.46 6.62 -12.66
C ASP A 475 30.26 6.34 -14.14
N ALA A 476 29.85 5.12 -14.47
CA ALA A 476 29.59 4.71 -15.85
C ALA A 476 28.16 5.01 -16.30
N LEU A 477 27.28 5.42 -15.38
CA LEU A 477 25.92 5.85 -15.70
C LEU A 477 25.96 7.23 -16.34
N LYS A 478 25.03 7.46 -17.27
CA LYS A 478 24.88 8.69 -18.02
C LYS A 478 23.57 9.37 -17.66
N ASP A 479 23.52 10.67 -17.89
CA ASP A 479 22.26 11.40 -17.93
C ASP A 479 22.29 12.57 -18.90
#